data_AF-A0A0P5AXX9-F1
#
_entry.id   AF-A0A0P5AXX9-F1
#
_cell.length_a   1.000
_cell.length_b   1.000
_cell.length_c   1.000
_cell.angle_alpha   90.00
_cell.angle_beta   90.00
_cell.angle_gamma   90.00
#
_symmetry.space_group_name_H-M   'P 1'
#
loop_
_entity.id
_entity.type
_entity.pdbx_description
1 polymer ?
#
loop_
_entity_poly.entity_id
_entity_poly.type
_entity_poly.pdbx_seq_one_letter_code
_entity_poly.pdbx_strand_id
1 'polypeptide(L)'
;MKTVSLVSCWAFVASFGCYVLYLSRSPTTDWNGIDVATMKHHEMLQYIQWTNNASSCKLERNFGGNVDGRKSVCLDPQVGLEPENCLVYSFGVNHEWTFDEEMARYGCQVYAFDPMAGLSYNRSDKIHVYNYGLSFKT
;
A
#
# COMPACT_ATOMS: atom_id res chain seq x y z
N MET A 1 -2.95 8.83 16.31
CA MET A 1 -3.77 8.41 15.15
C MET A 1 -3.01 7.28 14.46
N LYS A 2 -3.67 6.22 14.00
CA LYS A 2 -3.02 5.11 13.28
C LYS A 2 -3.16 5.36 11.78
N THR A 3 -2.06 5.32 11.04
CA THR A 3 -2.07 5.42 9.59
C THR A 3 -2.49 4.07 9.01
N VAL A 4 -3.55 4.07 8.19
CA VAL A 4 -4.04 2.87 7.50
C VAL A 4 -3.42 2.88 6.10
N SER A 5 -2.92 1.73 5.65
CA SER A 5 -2.54 1.56 4.24
C SER A 5 -3.24 0.31 3.71
N LEU A 6 -4.08 0.49 2.68
CA LEU A 6 -4.85 -0.58 2.04
C LEU A 6 -4.05 -1.06 0.84
N VAL A 7 -3.55 -2.29 0.89
CA VAL A 7 -2.82 -2.92 -0.22
C VAL A 7 -3.70 -4.03 -0.78
N SER A 8 -4.66 -3.69 -1.63
CA SER A 8 -5.44 -4.69 -2.38
C SER A 8 -4.76 -4.95 -3.72
N CYS A 9 -4.25 -6.15 -3.92
CA CYS A 9 -3.65 -6.55 -5.19
C CYS A 9 -4.32 -7.82 -5.71
N TRP A 10 -5.54 -7.70 -6.20
CA TRP A 10 -6.11 -8.66 -7.16
C TRP A 10 -6.80 -7.90 -8.28
N ALA A 11 -6.29 -8.12 -9.49
CA ALA A 11 -6.68 -7.47 -10.73
C ALA A 11 -7.84 -8.22 -11.40
N PHE A 12 -8.86 -7.49 -11.82
CA PHE A 12 -9.52 -7.78 -13.09
C PHE A 12 -9.56 -6.47 -13.88
N VAL A 13 -9.14 -6.56 -15.14
CA VAL A 13 -9.05 -5.52 -16.16
C VAL A 13 -7.71 -4.76 -16.23
N ALA A 14 -6.90 -5.21 -17.19
CA ALA A 14 -5.90 -4.47 -17.98
C ALA A 14 -4.96 -3.49 -17.24
N SER A 15 -3.72 -3.96 -17.04
CA SER A 15 -2.46 -3.19 -16.97
C SER A 15 -2.30 -2.08 -15.92
N PHE A 16 -1.18 -2.19 -15.19
CA PHE A 16 -0.50 -1.18 -14.35
C PHE A 16 -1.09 -0.88 -12.97
N GLY A 17 -0.26 -1.17 -11.95
CA GLY A 17 -0.21 -0.42 -10.70
C GLY A 17 -1.10 -0.95 -9.57
N CYS A 18 -0.48 -1.17 -8.41
CA CYS A 18 -1.20 -1.26 -7.15
C CYS A 18 -1.66 0.17 -6.80
N TYR A 19 -2.93 0.50 -7.06
CA TYR A 19 -3.45 1.82 -6.72
C TYR A 19 -3.78 1.89 -5.23
N VAL A 20 -2.95 2.59 -4.48
CA VAL A 20 -3.26 3.03 -3.13
C VAL A 20 -4.33 4.12 -3.22
N LEU A 21 -5.59 3.77 -2.92
CA LEU A 21 -6.68 4.75 -2.81
C LEU A 21 -6.60 5.45 -1.45
N TYR A 22 -6.21 6.73 -1.40
CA TYR A 22 -6.46 7.56 -0.21
C TYR A 22 -7.03 8.94 -0.53
N LEU A 23 -8.15 9.22 0.17
CA LEU A 23 -8.76 10.52 0.39
C LEU A 23 -8.05 11.22 1.58
N SER A 24 -6.96 11.95 1.35
CA SER A 24 -6.61 13.10 2.20
C SER A 24 -5.58 14.02 1.54
N ARG A 25 -5.74 15.30 1.84
CA ARG A 25 -5.14 16.47 1.20
C ARG A 25 -3.68 16.69 1.66
N SER A 26 -2.73 16.06 0.97
CA SER A 26 -1.39 16.66 0.77
C SER A 26 -1.56 17.94 -0.09
N PRO A 27 -0.68 18.95 -0.09
CA PRO A 27 -0.71 19.96 -1.14
C PRO A 27 -0.41 19.25 -2.46
N THR A 28 -1.46 18.76 -3.11
CA THR A 28 -1.41 18.11 -4.40
C THR A 28 -1.12 19.19 -5.40
N THR A 29 0.15 19.40 -5.71
CA THR A 29 0.53 20.06 -6.95
C THR A 29 -0.13 19.24 -8.06
N ASP A 30 -1.20 19.78 -8.64
CA ASP A 30 -1.92 19.12 -9.72
C ASP A 30 -1.07 19.21 -10.98
N TRP A 31 -0.20 18.21 -11.17
CA TRP A 31 0.70 18.14 -12.31
C TRP A 31 -0.04 18.08 -13.66
N ASN A 32 -1.35 17.78 -13.67
CA ASN A 32 -2.15 17.82 -14.91
C ASN A 32 -2.51 19.25 -15.35
N GLY A 33 -2.46 20.23 -14.44
CA GLY A 33 -2.85 21.62 -14.69
C GLY A 33 -1.68 22.58 -14.90
N ILE A 34 -0.44 22.10 -14.89
CA ILE A 34 0.75 22.96 -14.89
C ILE A 34 1.40 22.98 -16.29
N ASP A 35 1.64 24.19 -16.80
CA ASP A 35 2.43 24.38 -18.01
C ASP A 35 3.92 24.14 -17.73
N VAL A 36 4.45 23.07 -18.32
CA VAL A 36 5.84 22.63 -18.19
C VAL A 36 6.83 23.73 -18.61
N ALA A 37 6.45 24.64 -19.51
CA ALA A 37 7.31 25.73 -19.95
C ALA A 37 7.54 26.80 -18.87
N THR A 38 6.69 26.85 -17.84
CA THR A 38 6.73 27.87 -16.78
C THR A 38 7.24 27.35 -15.44
N MET A 39 7.56 26.06 -15.34
CA MET A 39 8.04 25.45 -14.10
C MET A 39 9.39 26.03 -13.67
N LYS A 40 9.55 26.24 -12.35
CA LYS A 40 10.85 26.54 -11.76
C LYS A 40 11.70 25.28 -11.72
N HIS A 41 13.02 25.45 -11.63
CA HIS A 41 13.98 24.33 -11.63
C HIS A 41 13.68 23.26 -10.56
N HIS A 42 13.23 23.67 -9.37
CA HIS A 42 12.85 22.72 -8.32
C HIS A 42 11.55 21.97 -8.61
N GLU A 43 10.61 22.58 -9.35
CA GLU A 43 9.34 21.96 -9.76
C GLU A 43 9.59 20.96 -10.88
N MET A 44 10.49 21.27 -11.82
CA MET A 44 10.92 20.30 -12.85
C MET A 44 11.54 19.05 -12.24
N LEU A 45 12.42 19.21 -11.23
CA LEU A 45 13.01 18.08 -10.52
C LEU A 45 11.95 17.24 -9.81
N GLN A 46 10.94 17.87 -9.20
CA GLN A 46 9.83 17.16 -8.58
C GLN A 46 8.93 16.44 -9.60
N TYR A 47 8.66 17.05 -10.74
CA TYR A 47 7.89 16.45 -11.83
C TYR A 47 8.59 15.23 -12.44
N ILE A 48 9.91 15.33 -12.66
CA ILE A 48 10.73 14.20 -13.15
C ILE A 48 10.75 13.07 -12.12
N GLN A 49 10.89 13.40 -10.83
CA GLN A 49 10.81 12.39 -9.76
C GLN A 49 9.44 11.72 -9.69
N TRP A 50 8.35 12.48 -9.89
CA TRP A 50 6.99 11.97 -9.89
C TRP A 50 6.69 11.08 -11.11
N THR A 51 7.14 11.46 -12.32
CA THR A 51 6.90 10.71 -13.57
C THR A 51 7.77 9.46 -13.72
N ASN A 52 8.99 9.47 -13.18
CA ASN A 52 9.92 8.34 -13.28
C ASN A 52 9.79 7.33 -12.13
N ASN A 53 8.96 7.62 -11.12
CA ASN A 53 8.70 6.66 -10.07
C ASN A 53 7.41 5.89 -10.36
N ALA A 54 7.50 4.55 -10.39
CA ALA A 54 6.36 3.67 -10.63
C ALA A 54 5.30 3.80 -9.52
N SER A 55 5.68 4.32 -8.36
CA SER A 55 4.80 4.86 -7.32
C SER A 55 4.96 6.38 -7.26
N SER A 56 3.89 7.16 -7.06
CA SER A 56 3.96 8.63 -6.93
C SER A 56 4.64 9.12 -5.63
N CYS A 57 5.51 8.32 -5.02
CA CYS A 57 6.10 8.52 -3.71
C CYS A 57 7.58 8.93 -3.83
N LYS A 58 8.16 9.56 -2.80
CA LYS A 58 9.59 9.95 -2.81
C LYS A 58 10.49 8.86 -2.22
N LEU A 59 9.97 8.14 -1.23
CA LEU A 59 10.60 7.05 -0.52
C LEU A 59 9.70 5.82 -0.62
N GLU A 60 10.04 4.93 -1.55
CA GLU A 60 9.37 3.65 -1.72
C GLU A 60 10.23 2.54 -1.14
N ARG A 61 9.60 1.57 -0.47
CA ARG A 61 10.24 0.33 -0.05
C ARG A 61 9.36 -0.86 -0.41
N ASN A 62 9.99 -1.89 -0.95
CA ASN A 62 9.33 -3.18 -1.17
C ASN A 62 9.26 -3.97 0.14
N PHE A 63 8.09 -4.57 0.38
CA PHE A 63 7.82 -5.53 1.44
C PHE A 63 7.31 -6.84 0.83
N GLY A 64 7.65 -7.97 1.45
CA GLY A 64 7.29 -9.32 0.99
C GLY A 64 8.26 -9.89 -0.05
N GLY A 65 7.98 -11.13 -0.46
CA GLY A 65 8.81 -11.95 -1.35
C GLY A 65 8.05 -12.55 -2.53
N ASN A 66 8.79 -13.19 -3.44
CA ASN A 66 8.30 -13.65 -4.76
C ASN A 66 7.58 -12.56 -5.57
N VAL A 67 7.16 -12.88 -6.80
CA VAL A 67 6.50 -11.88 -7.68
C VAL A 67 5.13 -11.48 -7.13
N ASP A 68 4.36 -12.43 -6.60
CA ASP A 68 2.99 -12.19 -6.12
C ASP A 68 2.91 -11.62 -4.70
N GLY A 69 3.86 -11.94 -3.82
CA GLY A 69 3.88 -11.46 -2.44
C GLY A 69 4.45 -10.05 -2.29
N ARG A 70 5.38 -9.66 -3.17
CA ARG A 70 6.02 -8.34 -3.10
C ARG A 70 5.04 -7.19 -3.33
N LYS A 71 5.10 -6.18 -2.47
CA LYS A 71 4.33 -4.92 -2.56
C LYS A 71 5.24 -3.72 -2.29
N SER A 72 5.10 -2.70 -3.11
CA SER A 72 5.73 -1.40 -2.93
C SER A 72 4.91 -0.55 -1.96
N VAL A 73 5.53 -0.08 -0.88
CA VAL A 73 4.89 0.77 0.12
C VAL A 73 5.64 2.10 0.22
N CYS A 74 4.88 3.18 0.23
CA CYS A 74 5.40 4.53 0.39
C CYS A 74 5.68 4.83 1.87
N LEU A 75 6.87 5.34 2.15
CA LEU A 75 7.36 5.71 3.48
C LEU A 75 7.68 7.21 3.57
N ASP A 76 7.12 8.00 2.66
CA ASP A 76 7.25 9.47 2.69
C ASP A 76 6.81 10.02 4.05
N PRO A 77 7.52 10.97 4.65
CA PRO A 77 7.18 11.48 5.99
C PRO A 77 5.74 11.98 6.17
N GLN A 78 5.08 12.34 5.07
CA GLN A 78 3.73 12.92 5.05
C GLN A 78 2.61 11.87 5.01
N VAL A 79 2.89 10.67 4.49
CA VAL A 79 1.88 9.63 4.19
C VAL A 79 2.34 8.22 4.55
N GLY A 80 3.59 8.08 4.96
CA GLY A 80 4.25 6.83 5.25
C GLY A 80 3.74 6.20 6.53
N LEU A 81 3.99 4.89 6.63
CA LEU A 81 3.72 4.15 7.84
C LEU A 81 4.71 4.54 8.93
N GLU A 82 4.19 4.81 10.13
CA GLU A 82 5.03 4.93 11.32
C GLU A 82 5.41 3.52 11.81
N PRO A 83 6.72 3.19 11.96
CA PRO A 83 7.14 1.94 12.57
C PRO A 83 6.47 1.74 13.94
N GLU A 84 6.10 0.50 14.26
CA GLU A 84 5.39 0.13 15.51
C GLU A 84 3.99 0.75 15.72
N ASN A 85 3.55 1.72 14.90
CA ASN A 85 2.27 2.40 15.02
C ASN A 85 1.50 2.40 13.68
N CYS A 86 1.40 1.23 13.07
CA CYS A 86 0.78 1.05 11.77
C CYS A 86 -0.26 -0.08 11.77
N LEU A 87 -1.20 0.02 10.84
CA LEU A 87 -2.31 -0.91 10.68
C LEU A 87 -2.40 -1.36 9.22
N VAL A 88 -2.39 -2.67 9.00
CA VAL A 88 -2.49 -3.29 7.68
C VAL A 88 -3.76 -4.13 7.61
N TYR A 89 -4.53 -3.90 6.57
CA TYR A 89 -5.63 -4.78 6.18
C TYR A 89 -5.24 -5.52 4.91
N SER A 90 -5.10 -6.84 5.03
CA SER A 90 -4.61 -7.72 3.97
C SER A 90 -5.77 -8.58 3.49
N PHE A 91 -6.14 -8.47 2.22
CA PHE A 91 -7.29 -9.22 1.66
C PHE A 91 -6.79 -10.22 0.62
N GLY A 92 -7.25 -11.46 0.71
CA GLY A 92 -6.93 -12.51 -0.26
C GLY A 92 -5.47 -12.96 -0.18
N VAL A 93 -5.00 -13.28 1.03
CA VAL A 93 -3.62 -13.72 1.30
C VAL A 93 -3.22 -14.94 0.46
N ASN A 94 -4.15 -15.87 0.23
CA ASN A 94 -3.97 -17.05 -0.62
C ASN A 94 -2.68 -17.84 -0.28
N HIS A 95 -2.45 -18.06 1.01
CA HIS A 95 -1.27 -18.73 1.57
C HIS A 95 0.09 -18.03 1.35
N GLU A 96 0.11 -16.81 0.82
CA GLU A 96 1.32 -15.99 0.66
C GLU A 96 1.41 -14.98 1.80
N TRP A 97 2.25 -15.25 2.81
CA TRP A 97 2.31 -14.45 4.04
C TRP A 97 3.52 -13.52 4.11
N THR A 98 4.38 -13.48 3.09
CA THR A 98 5.66 -12.79 3.21
C THR A 98 5.50 -11.30 3.41
N PHE A 99 4.53 -10.67 2.75
CA PHE A 99 4.19 -9.27 2.98
C PHE A 99 3.69 -9.05 4.41
N ASP A 100 2.69 -9.83 4.85
CA ASP A 100 2.10 -9.69 6.19
C ASP A 100 3.13 -9.88 7.31
N GLU A 101 4.04 -10.83 7.15
CA GLU A 101 5.13 -11.09 8.09
C GLU A 101 6.15 -9.96 8.13
N GLU A 102 6.52 -9.38 6.99
CA GLU A 102 7.42 -8.23 6.97
C GLU A 102 6.76 -6.97 7.56
N MET A 103 5.47 -6.77 7.34
CA MET A 103 4.72 -5.67 7.95
C MET A 103 4.57 -5.85 9.47
N ALA A 104 4.39 -7.08 9.93
CA ALA A 104 4.41 -7.39 11.37
C ALA A 104 5.81 -7.13 11.98
N ARG A 105 6.89 -7.49 11.27
CA ARG A 105 8.28 -7.18 11.69
C ARG A 105 8.59 -5.68 11.64
N TYR A 106 7.94 -4.94 10.75
CA TYR A 106 7.98 -3.47 10.72
C TYR A 106 7.21 -2.83 11.90
N GLY A 107 6.46 -3.66 12.64
CA GLY A 107 5.80 -3.28 13.86
C GLY A 107 4.29 -3.13 13.75
N CYS A 108 3.72 -3.32 12.57
CA CYS A 108 2.30 -3.10 12.33
C CYS A 108 1.42 -4.21 12.93
N GLN A 109 0.18 -3.83 13.26
CA GLN A 109 -0.90 -4.79 13.46
C GLN A 109 -1.48 -5.14 12.09
N VAL A 110 -1.56 -6.43 11.79
CA VAL A 110 -2.03 -6.96 10.51
C VAL A 110 -3.32 -7.74 10.74
N TYR A 111 -4.35 -7.37 10.00
CA TYR A 111 -5.63 -8.07 9.96
C TYR A 111 -5.84 -8.60 8.55
N ALA A 112 -5.66 -9.91 8.42
CA ALA A 112 -5.78 -10.65 7.18
C ALA A 112 -7.20 -11.21 7.02
N PHE A 113 -7.76 -11.11 5.82
CA PHE A 113 -9.09 -11.58 5.45
C PHE A 113 -8.97 -12.50 4.26
N ASP A 114 -9.21 -13.79 4.47
CA ASP A 114 -9.14 -14.79 3.42
C ASP A 114 -10.18 -15.90 3.66
N PRO A 115 -11.20 -16.04 2.80
CA PRO A 115 -12.14 -17.15 2.86
C PRO A 115 -11.48 -18.53 2.76
N MET A 116 -10.32 -18.61 2.10
CA MET A 116 -9.58 -19.85 1.93
C MET A 116 -8.86 -20.29 3.21
N ALA A 117 -8.76 -19.43 4.22
CA ALA A 117 -8.19 -19.78 5.53
C ALA A 117 -9.03 -20.85 6.27
N GLY A 118 -10.30 -21.01 5.91
CA GLY A 118 -11.22 -22.00 6.50
C GLY A 118 -11.69 -21.68 7.92
N LEU A 119 -10.88 -20.98 8.73
CA LEU A 119 -11.22 -20.52 10.07
C LEU A 119 -10.47 -19.23 10.43
N SER A 120 -10.98 -18.50 11.41
CA SER A 120 -10.32 -17.32 11.96
C SER A 120 -9.36 -17.72 13.08
N TYR A 121 -8.12 -17.24 13.03
CA TYR A 121 -7.07 -17.57 14.01
C TYR A 121 -6.02 -16.47 14.11
N ASN A 122 -5.21 -16.49 15.17
CA ASN A 122 -4.02 -15.65 15.25
C ASN A 122 -2.83 -16.41 14.69
N ARG A 123 -2.23 -15.88 13.62
CA ARG A 123 -0.98 -16.43 13.07
C ARG A 123 0.22 -16.02 13.93
N SER A 124 0.17 -14.83 14.53
CA SER A 124 1.13 -14.33 15.52
C SER A 124 0.47 -13.26 16.40
N ASP A 125 1.21 -12.70 17.36
CA ASP A 125 0.72 -11.61 18.22
C ASP A 125 0.36 -10.33 17.45
N LYS A 126 0.88 -10.18 16.23
CA LYS A 126 0.63 -9.02 15.36
C LYS A 126 -0.16 -9.36 14.10
N ILE A 127 -0.46 -10.64 13.85
CA ILE A 127 -1.17 -11.08 12.63
C ILE A 127 -2.42 -11.88 13.01
N HIS A 128 -3.57 -11.29 12.70
CA HIS A 128 -4.89 -11.85 12.97
C HIS A 128 -5.57 -12.21 11.65
N VAL A 129 -5.98 -13.46 11.49
CA VAL A 129 -6.60 -13.99 10.28
C VAL A 129 -8.10 -14.18 10.50
N TYR A 130 -8.89 -13.71 9.55
CA TYR A 130 -10.34 -13.87 9.53
C TYR A 130 -10.80 -14.59 8.28
N ASN A 131 -11.70 -15.56 8.47
CA ASN A 131 -12.41 -16.22 7.37
C ASN A 131 -13.57 -15.34 6.87
N TYR A 132 -13.22 -14.18 6.29
CA TYR A 132 -14.14 -13.31 5.58
C TYR A 132 -13.50 -12.87 4.26
N GLY A 133 -14.33 -12.57 3.25
CA GLY A 133 -13.90 -12.08 1.96
C GLY A 133 -14.65 -10.83 1.54
N LEU A 134 -14.16 -10.14 0.51
CA LEU A 134 -14.85 -9.02 -0.08
C LEU A 134 -15.92 -9.52 -1.05
N SER A 135 -17.12 -8.95 -0.94
CA SER A 135 -18.23 -9.21 -1.87
C SER A 135 -19.01 -7.93 -2.08
N PHE A 136 -19.67 -7.81 -3.23
CA PHE A 136 -20.57 -6.69 -3.51
C PHE A 136 -21.88 -6.88 -2.74
N LYS A 137 -22.38 -5.80 -2.15
CA LYS A 137 -23.72 -5.78 -1.56
C LYS A 137 -24.73 -5.45 -2.67
N THR A 138 -25.43 -6.47 -3.15
CA THR A 138 -26.62 -6.31 -4.00
C THR A 138 -27.80 -5.76 -3.21
#